data_AF-C9JYR7-F1
#
_entry.id   AF-C9JYR7-F1
#
_cell.length_a   1.000
_cell.length_b   1.000
_cell.length_c   1.000
_cell.angle_alpha   90.00
_cell.angle_beta   90.00
_cell.angle_gamma   90.00
#
_symmetry.space_group_name_H-M   'P 1'
#
loop_
_entity.id
_entity.type
_entity.pdbx_description
1 polymer ?
#
loop_
_entity_poly.entity_id
_entity_poly.type
_entity_poly.pdbx_seq_one_letter_code
_entity_poly.pdbx_strand_id
1 'polypeptide(L)'
;METEVIESLGIIIYKALDYGLKENEERELSPPLEQLIDHMANTVEADGSNDEGYEAAEEGLGDEDEKRKISAIRSYRDVMKLCAAHLPTESDAPNHYQAVCRALFAETMELHTFLTKIKSAKENLKKIQEMEKSDESSTDLEELKNADWARFWVQVMRDLRNGVKLKKVQERQYNPLPIEYQLTPYEMLMDDIRCKR
;
A
#
# COMPACT_ATOMS: atom_id res chain seq x y z
N MET A 1 18.41 31.40 20.98
CA MET A 1 17.92 30.07 21.42
C MET A 1 16.54 29.75 20.87
N GLU A 2 15.43 30.43 21.23
CA GLU A 2 14.12 30.10 20.62
C GLU A 2 14.09 30.34 19.11
N THR A 3 14.73 31.41 18.64
CA THR A 3 14.80 31.76 17.22
C THR A 3 15.51 30.69 16.37
N GLU A 4 16.59 30.09 16.86
CA GLU A 4 17.29 28.98 16.15
C GLU A 4 16.42 27.72 16.06
N VAL A 5 15.61 27.45 17.09
CA VAL A 5 14.64 26.34 17.09
C VAL A 5 13.51 26.63 16.09
N ILE A 6 13.04 27.88 16.03
CA ILE A 6 12.02 28.31 15.08
C ILE A 6 12.53 28.25 13.64
N GLU A 7 13.77 28.67 13.40
CA GLU A 7 14.44 28.60 12.10
C GLU A 7 14.59 27.17 11.62
N SER A 8 15.17 26.31 12.45
CA SER A 8 15.32 24.89 12.12
C SER A 8 13.96 24.22 11.90
N LEU A 9 12.93 24.56 12.67
CA LEU A 9 11.57 24.08 12.46
C LEU A 9 10.99 24.56 11.12
N GLY A 10 11.12 25.85 10.79
CA GLY A 10 10.64 26.42 9.53
C GLY A 10 11.23 25.71 8.31
N ILE A 11 12.55 25.47 8.33
CA ILE A 11 13.26 24.72 7.29
C ILE A 11 12.73 23.29 7.15
N ILE A 12 12.49 22.60 8.27
CA ILE A 12 11.98 21.21 8.23
C ILE A 12 10.54 21.14 7.73
N ILE A 13 9.68 22.10 8.11
CA ILE A 13 8.31 22.19 7.60
C ILE A 13 8.33 22.43 6.08
N TYR A 14 9.17 23.35 5.59
CA TYR A 14 9.33 23.59 4.15
C TYR A 14 9.76 22.32 3.41
N LYS A 15 10.78 21.62 3.90
CA LYS A 15 11.23 20.34 3.33
C LYS A 15 10.15 19.26 3.34
N ALA A 16 9.30 19.24 4.38
CA ALA A 16 8.19 18.31 4.44
C ALA A 16 7.10 18.64 3.39
N LEU A 17 6.86 19.92 3.11
CA LEU A 17 5.93 20.37 2.07
C LEU A 17 6.43 20.07 0.66
N ASP A 18 7.74 20.14 0.45
CA ASP A 18 8.44 19.88 -0.82
C ASP A 18 8.80 18.40 -1.04
N TYR A 19 8.46 17.53 -0.08
CA TYR A 19 8.86 16.13 -0.12
C TYR A 19 8.35 15.41 -1.38
N GLY A 20 9.29 14.94 -2.21
CA GLY A 20 9.02 14.18 -3.43
C GLY A 20 8.98 15.02 -4.71
N LEU A 21 9.18 16.34 -4.63
CA LEU A 21 9.39 17.20 -5.79
C LEU A 21 10.84 17.11 -6.30
N LYS A 22 11.05 17.50 -7.56
CA LYS A 22 12.39 17.61 -8.16
C LYS A 22 13.02 18.96 -7.80
N GLU A 23 14.34 19.07 -7.90
CA GLU A 23 15.09 20.31 -7.60
C GLU A 23 14.68 21.53 -8.44
N ASN A 24 14.02 21.32 -9.59
CA ASN A 24 13.56 22.38 -10.48
C ASN A 24 12.04 22.61 -10.40
N GLU A 25 11.36 21.93 -9.49
CA GLU A 25 9.92 22.04 -9.23
C GLU A 25 9.76 22.64 -7.83
N GLU A 26 8.87 23.61 -7.67
CA GLU A 26 8.58 24.23 -6.38
C GLU A 26 7.08 24.17 -6.13
N ARG A 27 6.71 23.96 -4.87
CA ARG A 27 5.31 23.92 -4.46
C ARG A 27 4.76 25.33 -4.30
N GLU A 28 3.70 25.65 -5.02
CA GLU A 28 2.95 26.89 -4.82
C GLU A 28 2.22 26.86 -3.47
N LEU A 29 2.63 27.71 -2.54
CA LEU A 29 2.04 27.86 -1.21
C LEU A 29 1.00 28.99 -1.22
N SER A 30 0.08 28.97 -0.25
CA SER A 30 -0.77 30.13 -0.04
C SER A 30 0.09 31.28 0.52
N PRO A 31 -0.17 32.54 0.13
CA PRO A 31 0.65 33.68 0.58
C PRO A 31 0.84 33.77 2.12
N PRO A 32 -0.18 33.49 2.96
CA PRO A 32 0.00 33.53 4.42
C PRO A 32 0.94 32.44 4.96
N LEU A 33 0.97 31.27 4.31
CA LEU A 33 1.82 30.15 4.72
C LEU A 33 3.27 30.38 4.29
N GLU A 34 3.46 30.88 3.07
CA GLU A 34 4.78 31.27 2.54
C GLU A 34 5.43 32.33 3.44
N GLN A 35 4.70 33.41 3.76
CA GLN A 35 5.17 34.46 4.66
C GLN A 35 5.54 33.93 6.05
N LEU A 36 4.74 33.03 6.62
CA LEU A 36 5.05 32.41 7.91
C LEU A 36 6.37 31.64 7.84
N ILE A 37 6.54 30.80 6.81
CA ILE A 37 7.75 29.98 6.66
C ILE A 37 8.96 30.88 6.41
N ASP A 38 8.84 31.93 5.62
CA ASP A 38 9.94 32.87 5.36
C ASP A 38 10.41 33.58 6.63
N HIS A 39 9.46 34.07 7.42
CA HIS A 39 9.76 34.69 8.72
C HIS A 39 10.32 33.69 9.73
N MET A 40 9.91 32.42 9.67
CA MET A 40 10.46 31.38 10.54
C MET A 40 11.89 31.02 10.12
N ALA A 41 12.14 30.80 8.82
CA ALA A 41 13.42 30.38 8.26
C ALA A 41 14.43 31.52 8.10
N ASN A 42 14.08 32.74 8.50
CA ASN A 42 14.92 33.94 8.39
C ASN A 42 15.43 34.17 6.94
N THR A 43 14.61 33.81 5.95
CA THR A 43 14.88 34.02 4.51
C THR A 43 14.44 35.41 4.04
N VAL A 44 13.76 36.16 4.90
CA VAL A 44 13.44 37.57 4.62
C VAL A 44 14.76 38.32 4.54
N GLU A 45 15.14 38.69 3.31
CA GLU A 45 16.20 39.67 3.02
C GLU A 45 16.08 40.78 4.07
N ALA A 46 17.15 40.99 4.85
CA ALA A 46 17.19 42.04 5.85
C ALA A 46 16.90 43.36 5.14
N ASP A 47 15.65 43.83 5.24
CA ASP A 47 15.11 44.93 4.46
C ASP A 47 16.08 46.11 4.56
N GLY A 48 16.81 46.29 3.47
CA GLY A 48 17.79 47.34 3.32
C GLY A 48 17.04 48.67 3.24
N SER A 49 17.59 49.66 3.93
CA SER A 49 17.33 51.08 3.67
C SER A 49 15.88 51.52 3.91
N ASN A 50 15.67 52.29 4.98
CA ASN A 50 14.68 53.36 4.96
C ASN A 50 15.02 54.28 3.77
N ASP A 51 14.45 54.02 2.61
CA ASP A 51 14.39 54.98 1.53
C ASP A 51 13.37 56.04 1.96
N GLU A 52 13.88 57.17 2.47
CA GLU A 52 13.12 58.39 2.71
C GLU A 52 12.69 58.98 1.35
N GLY A 53 11.75 58.31 0.69
CA GLY A 53 11.06 58.80 -0.51
C GLY A 53 9.93 59.74 -0.12
N TYR A 54 10.16 61.03 -0.33
CA TYR A 54 9.21 62.12 -0.14
C TYR A 54 7.98 61.97 -1.06
N GLU A 55 6.81 61.60 -0.55
CA GLU A 55 5.56 61.65 -1.32
C GLU A 55 4.70 62.86 -0.93
N ALA A 56 4.52 63.73 -1.92
CA ALA A 56 3.60 64.85 -1.91
C ALA A 56 2.16 64.33 -1.84
N ALA A 57 1.34 65.04 -1.07
CA ALA A 57 -0.07 64.77 -0.87
C ALA A 57 -0.86 64.72 -2.19
N GLU A 58 -1.52 63.61 -2.46
CA GLU A 58 -2.72 63.57 -3.29
C GLU A 58 -3.75 62.64 -2.64
N GLU A 59 -4.88 63.22 -2.24
CA GLU A 59 -6.02 62.57 -1.60
C GLU A 59 -6.70 61.60 -2.57
N GLY A 60 -6.93 60.35 -2.13
CA GLY A 60 -7.69 59.37 -2.90
C GLY A 60 -8.02 58.12 -2.09
N LEU A 61 -9.13 58.21 -1.32
CA LEU A 61 -10.00 57.13 -0.82
C LEU A 61 -9.34 55.75 -0.58
N GLY A 62 -9.03 55.49 0.69
CA GLY A 62 -8.43 54.24 1.17
C GLY A 62 -9.34 53.03 0.98
N ASP A 63 -8.89 52.11 0.13
CA ASP A 63 -9.08 50.68 0.35
C ASP A 63 -8.02 50.26 1.40
N GLU A 64 -8.43 50.19 2.66
CA GLU A 64 -7.63 49.65 3.76
C GLU A 64 -7.54 48.12 3.63
N ASP A 65 -6.88 47.63 2.58
CA ASP A 65 -6.38 46.26 2.59
C ASP A 65 -5.05 46.31 3.35
N GLU A 66 -5.17 46.27 4.68
CA GLU A 66 -4.07 46.15 5.64
C GLU A 66 -3.20 44.93 5.25
N LYS A 67 -2.22 45.12 4.37
CA LYS A 67 -1.00 44.32 4.34
C LYS A 67 -0.29 44.55 5.67
N ARG A 68 -0.78 43.90 6.73
CA ARG A 68 -0.12 43.84 8.03
C ARG A 68 1.26 43.25 7.78
N LYS A 69 2.27 44.11 7.65
CA LYS A 69 3.66 43.69 7.65
C LYS A 69 3.85 42.86 8.91
N ILE A 70 4.01 41.55 8.75
CA ILE A 70 4.15 40.63 9.86
C ILE A 70 5.42 41.03 10.60
N SER A 71 5.27 41.37 11.89
CA SER A 71 6.42 41.69 12.72
C SER A 71 7.33 40.47 12.83
N ALA A 72 8.64 40.68 12.82
CA ALA A 72 9.63 39.60 12.95
C ALA A 72 9.30 38.62 14.09
N ILE A 73 9.36 37.32 13.80
CA ILE A 73 9.08 36.25 14.76
C ILE A 73 10.23 36.17 15.77
N ARG A 74 9.94 36.37 17.06
CA ARG A 74 10.96 36.39 18.13
C ARG A 74 10.75 35.33 19.19
N SER A 75 9.57 34.70 19.22
CA SER A 75 9.20 33.71 20.22
C SER A 75 8.22 32.68 19.67
N TYR A 76 8.09 31.53 20.36
CA TYR A 76 7.10 30.50 19.98
C TYR A 76 5.67 31.03 19.97
N ARG A 77 5.36 31.98 20.86
CA ARG A 77 4.04 32.61 20.94
C ARG A 77 3.70 33.39 19.68
N ASP A 78 4.69 33.99 19.02
CA ASP A 78 4.47 34.75 17.79
C ASP A 78 4.10 33.81 16.64
N VAL A 79 4.78 32.66 16.53
CA VAL A 79 4.40 31.58 15.59
C VAL A 79 2.98 31.10 15.86
N MET A 80 2.65 30.81 17.12
CA MET A 80 1.31 30.34 17.50
C MET A 80 0.21 31.35 17.16
N LYS A 81 0.47 32.66 17.32
CA LYS A 81 -0.48 33.72 16.96
C LYS A 81 -0.71 33.77 15.45
N LEU A 82 0.36 33.67 14.66
CA LEU A 82 0.26 33.65 13.20
C LEU A 82 -0.51 32.41 12.69
N CYS A 83 -0.28 31.25 13.30
CA CYS A 83 -1.08 30.06 13.02
C CYS A 83 -2.56 30.28 13.41
N ALA A 84 -2.84 30.84 14.59
CA ALA A 84 -4.22 31.07 15.02
C ALA A 84 -4.98 32.03 14.08
N ALA A 85 -4.32 33.08 13.60
CA ALA A 85 -4.85 34.04 12.63
C ALA A 85 -5.19 33.44 11.25
N HIS A 86 -4.73 32.23 10.95
CA HIS A 86 -5.12 31.50 9.74
C HIS A 86 -6.57 30.99 9.81
N LEU A 87 -7.12 30.83 11.02
CA LEU A 87 -8.48 30.34 11.21
C LEU A 87 -9.48 31.51 11.21
N PRO A 88 -10.71 31.31 10.71
CA PRO A 88 -11.77 32.32 10.82
C PRO A 88 -12.06 32.73 12.28
N THR A 89 -11.88 31.79 13.21
CA THR A 89 -12.04 31.98 14.64
C THR A 89 -10.75 31.58 15.35
N GLU A 90 -9.91 32.55 15.70
CA GLU A 90 -8.58 32.30 16.30
C GLU A 90 -8.63 31.45 17.58
N SER A 91 -9.70 31.58 18.38
CA SER A 91 -9.88 30.82 19.63
C SER A 91 -10.04 29.31 19.41
N ASP A 92 -10.37 28.88 18.20
CA ASP A 92 -10.51 27.46 17.85
C ASP A 92 -9.16 26.78 17.59
N ALA A 93 -8.06 27.55 17.46
CA ALA A 93 -6.74 27.05 17.10
C ALA A 93 -6.25 25.86 17.94
N PRO A 94 -6.38 25.84 19.29
CA PRO A 94 -5.93 24.70 20.08
C PRO A 94 -6.66 23.39 19.71
N ASN A 95 -7.98 23.46 19.53
CA ASN A 95 -8.79 22.29 19.19
C ASN A 95 -8.58 21.88 17.73
N HIS A 96 -8.52 22.84 16.81
CA HIS A 96 -8.34 22.61 15.40
C HIS A 96 -7.00 21.91 15.12
N TYR A 97 -5.88 22.50 15.54
CA TYR A 97 -4.56 21.92 15.27
C TYR A 97 -4.35 20.58 16.00
N GLN A 98 -4.93 20.41 17.19
CA GLN A 98 -4.94 19.10 17.85
C GLN A 98 -5.70 18.06 17.02
N ALA A 99 -6.87 18.40 16.47
CA ALA A 99 -7.65 17.49 15.63
C ALA A 99 -6.91 17.14 14.33
N VAL A 100 -6.28 18.11 13.67
CA VAL A 100 -5.47 17.90 12.46
C VAL A 100 -4.33 16.92 12.73
N CYS A 101 -3.54 17.14 13.78
CA CYS A 101 -2.43 16.23 14.14
C CYS A 101 -2.92 14.84 14.55
N ARG A 102 -4.07 14.74 15.24
CA ARG A 102 -4.67 13.45 15.59
C ARG A 102 -5.12 12.67 14.37
N ALA A 103 -5.77 13.32 13.41
CA ALA A 103 -6.19 12.70 12.16
C ALA A 103 -4.98 12.21 11.35
N LEU A 104 -3.97 13.08 11.16
CA LEU A 104 -2.73 12.74 10.46
C LEU A 104 -2.02 11.53 11.08
N PHE A 105 -1.92 11.49 12.40
CA PHE A 105 -1.31 10.37 13.11
C PHE A 105 -2.09 9.07 12.90
N ALA A 106 -3.42 9.13 13.03
CA ALA A 106 -4.28 7.96 12.83
C ALA A 106 -4.13 7.38 11.42
N GLU A 107 -4.23 8.22 10.38
CA GLU A 107 -4.06 7.81 8.98
C GLU A 107 -2.68 7.21 8.71
N THR A 108 -1.63 7.83 9.27
CA THR A 108 -0.24 7.34 9.12
C THR A 108 -0.04 5.98 9.80
N MET A 109 -0.64 5.77 10.98
CA MET A 109 -0.57 4.50 11.70
C MET A 109 -1.35 3.38 11.01
N GLU A 110 -2.48 3.70 10.39
CA GLU A 110 -3.22 2.76 9.55
C GLU A 110 -2.39 2.32 8.34
N LEU A 111 -1.80 3.28 7.61
CA LEU A 111 -0.92 2.99 6.48
C LEU A 111 0.30 2.18 6.90
N HIS A 112 0.96 2.55 8.01
CA HIS A 112 2.11 1.82 8.54
C HIS A 112 1.75 0.36 8.88
N THR A 113 0.61 0.16 9.53
CA THR A 113 0.09 -1.17 9.86
C THR A 113 -0.17 -1.98 8.59
N PHE A 114 -0.79 -1.36 7.58
CA PHE A 114 -1.07 -1.98 6.31
C PHE A 114 0.21 -2.40 5.57
N LEU A 115 1.19 -1.50 5.47
CA LEU A 115 2.50 -1.78 4.84
C LEU A 115 3.26 -2.88 5.59
N THR A 116 3.18 -2.92 6.92
CA THR A 116 3.78 -3.98 7.73
C THR A 116 3.16 -5.34 7.44
N LYS A 117 1.83 -5.40 7.30
CA LYS A 117 1.12 -6.62 6.90
C LYS A 117 1.52 -7.07 5.49
N ILE A 118 1.61 -6.16 4.52
CA ILE A 118 2.06 -6.48 3.15
C ILE A 118 3.48 -7.04 3.17
N LYS A 119 4.40 -6.39 3.90
CA LYS A 119 5.79 -6.84 4.01
C LYS A 119 5.86 -8.26 4.59
N SER A 120 5.14 -8.52 5.68
CA SER A 120 5.08 -9.85 6.31
C SER A 120 4.48 -10.91 5.38
N ALA A 121 3.38 -10.59 4.69
CA ALA A 121 2.76 -11.50 3.72
C ALA A 121 3.72 -11.84 2.57
N LYS A 122 4.44 -10.84 2.04
CA LYS A 122 5.45 -11.03 0.99
C LYS A 122 6.61 -11.91 1.45
N GLU A 123 7.09 -11.72 2.69
CA GLU A 123 8.14 -12.56 3.28
C GLU A 123 7.66 -14.01 3.49
N ASN A 124 6.42 -14.21 3.95
CA ASN A 124 5.85 -15.54 4.11
C ASN A 124 5.69 -16.27 2.77
N LEU A 125 5.22 -15.58 1.73
CA LEU A 125 5.14 -16.13 0.37
C LEU A 125 6.51 -16.56 -0.15
N LYS A 126 7.55 -15.75 0.10
CA LYS A 126 8.92 -16.10 -0.29
C LYS A 126 9.41 -17.38 0.40
N LYS A 127 9.13 -17.54 1.71
CA LYS A 127 9.49 -18.76 2.46
C LYS A 127 8.78 -20.01 1.93
N ILE A 128 7.50 -19.88 1.57
CA ILE A 128 6.74 -21.01 0.97
C ILE A 128 7.37 -21.40 -0.37
N GLN A 129 7.68 -20.43 -1.24
CA GLN A 129 8.33 -20.70 -2.53
C GLN A 129 9.73 -21.30 -2.39
N GLU A 130 10.48 -20.93 -1.35
CA GLU A 130 11.79 -21.52 -1.06
C GLU A 130 11.66 -22.96 -0.54
N MET A 131 10.68 -23.24 0.31
CA MET A 131 10.41 -24.58 0.81
C MET A 131 9.96 -25.54 -0.30
N GLU A 132 9.10 -25.07 -1.21
CA GLU A 132 8.68 -25.82 -2.41
C GLU A 132 9.83 -26.11 -3.37
N LYS A 133 10.85 -25.23 -3.45
CA LYS A 133 12.06 -25.47 -4.26
C LYS A 133 13.07 -26.40 -3.59
N SER A 134 13.10 -26.41 -2.25
CA SER A 134 13.99 -27.29 -1.48
C SER A 134 13.47 -28.73 -1.36
N ASP A 135 12.22 -28.98 -1.77
CA ASP A 135 11.66 -30.33 -1.85
C ASP A 135 12.15 -31.06 -3.11
N GLU A 136 13.46 -31.06 -3.34
CA GLU A 136 14.15 -31.94 -4.32
C GLU A 136 13.80 -33.41 -4.08
N SER A 137 13.39 -33.77 -2.85
CA SER A 137 12.97 -35.13 -2.49
C SER A 137 11.68 -35.57 -3.19
N SER A 138 10.78 -34.63 -3.48
CA SER A 138 9.53 -34.89 -4.24
C SER A 138 9.83 -35.11 -5.73
N THR A 139 10.75 -34.32 -6.30
CA THR A 139 11.23 -34.51 -7.67
C THR A 139 12.03 -35.80 -7.83
N ASP A 140 12.90 -36.14 -6.88
CA ASP A 140 13.66 -37.40 -6.89
C ASP A 140 12.74 -38.64 -6.82
N LEU A 141 11.68 -38.57 -6.00
CA LEU A 141 10.72 -39.67 -5.90
C LEU A 141 9.91 -39.87 -7.19
N GLU A 142 9.53 -38.78 -7.85
CA GLU A 142 8.82 -38.81 -9.13
C GLU A 142 9.75 -39.22 -10.29
N GLU A 143 11.02 -38.78 -10.28
CA GLU A 143 12.03 -39.25 -11.24
C GLU A 143 12.34 -40.74 -11.08
N LEU A 144 12.42 -41.23 -9.84
CA LEU A 144 12.62 -42.66 -9.54
C LEU A 144 11.46 -43.51 -10.10
N LYS A 145 10.21 -43.06 -9.89
CA LYS A 145 9.03 -43.72 -10.49
C LYS A 145 9.07 -43.68 -12.01
N ASN A 146 9.39 -42.53 -12.62
CA ASN A 146 9.45 -42.38 -14.06
C ASN A 146 10.50 -43.30 -14.70
N ALA A 147 11.66 -43.48 -14.06
CA ALA A 147 12.69 -44.39 -14.50
C ALA A 147 12.21 -45.85 -14.51
N ASP A 148 11.50 -46.27 -13.47
CA ASP A 148 10.95 -47.63 -13.40
C ASP A 148 9.83 -47.85 -14.42
N TRP A 149 8.93 -46.87 -14.60
CA TRP A 149 7.92 -46.90 -15.67
C TRP A 149 8.55 -46.99 -17.07
N ALA A 150 9.61 -46.22 -17.33
CA ALA A 150 10.33 -46.29 -18.60
C ALA A 150 10.98 -47.67 -18.82
N ARG A 151 11.57 -48.28 -17.78
CA ARG A 151 12.12 -49.64 -17.84
C ARG A 151 11.04 -50.68 -18.10
N PHE A 152 9.91 -50.63 -17.38
CA PHE A 152 8.78 -51.53 -17.60
C PHE A 152 8.21 -51.36 -19.01
N TRP A 153 8.11 -50.13 -19.51
CA TRP A 153 7.62 -49.86 -20.85
C TRP A 153 8.54 -50.40 -21.94
N VAL A 154 9.86 -50.23 -21.80
CA VAL A 154 10.85 -50.83 -22.70
C VAL A 154 10.75 -52.36 -22.67
N GLN A 155 10.50 -52.95 -21.50
CA GLN A 155 10.30 -54.39 -21.35
C GLN A 155 9.02 -54.86 -22.06
N VAL A 156 7.89 -54.18 -21.85
CA VAL A 156 6.62 -54.46 -22.54
C VAL A 156 6.78 -54.34 -24.07
N MET A 157 7.41 -53.28 -24.54
CA MET A 157 7.63 -53.05 -25.98
C MET A 157 8.56 -54.09 -26.60
N ARG A 158 9.59 -54.53 -25.87
CA ARG A 158 10.49 -55.62 -26.28
C ARG A 158 9.73 -56.94 -26.39
N ASP A 159 8.91 -57.24 -25.38
CA ASP A 159 8.12 -58.47 -25.33
C ASP A 159 7.11 -58.49 -26.49
N LEU A 160 6.41 -57.37 -26.74
CA LEU A 160 5.51 -57.23 -27.89
C LEU A 160 6.22 -57.45 -29.23
N ARG A 161 7.42 -56.88 -29.41
CA ARG A 161 8.20 -56.99 -30.66
C ARG A 161 8.75 -58.41 -30.89
N ASN A 162 9.14 -59.10 -29.81
CA ASN A 162 9.58 -60.49 -29.85
C ASN A 162 8.41 -61.48 -29.96
N GLY A 163 7.17 -60.99 -29.90
CA GLY A 163 5.95 -61.77 -30.01
C GLY A 163 5.60 -62.48 -28.71
N VAL A 164 4.86 -61.79 -27.83
CA VAL A 164 4.21 -62.45 -26.69
C VAL A 164 2.95 -63.15 -27.17
N LYS A 165 2.83 -64.44 -26.88
CA LYS A 165 1.53 -65.11 -26.97
C LYS A 165 0.69 -64.57 -25.81
N LEU A 166 -0.19 -63.60 -26.08
CA LEU A 166 -1.28 -63.29 -25.16
C LEU A 166 -1.91 -64.63 -24.79
N LYS A 167 -1.96 -64.94 -23.49
CA LYS A 167 -2.63 -66.15 -23.03
C LYS A 167 -4.02 -66.11 -23.65
N LYS A 168 -4.30 -67.01 -24.60
CA LYS A 168 -5.65 -67.17 -25.13
C LYS A 168 -6.51 -67.28 -23.88
N VAL A 169 -7.41 -66.34 -23.67
CA VAL A 169 -8.41 -66.48 -22.63
C VAL A 169 -9.20 -67.71 -23.09
N GLN A 170 -8.77 -68.90 -22.65
CA GLN A 170 -9.70 -70.00 -22.45
C GLN A 170 -10.82 -69.32 -21.70
N GLU A 171 -12.01 -69.28 -22.31
CA GLU A 171 -13.22 -68.73 -21.71
C GLU A 171 -13.10 -68.91 -20.22
N ARG A 172 -12.71 -67.83 -19.51
CA ARG A 172 -12.86 -67.85 -18.07
C ARG A 172 -14.34 -68.11 -17.97
N GLN A 173 -14.73 -69.24 -17.39
CA GLN A 173 -16.08 -69.36 -16.87
C GLN A 173 -16.22 -68.13 -15.98
N TYR A 174 -16.90 -67.13 -16.52
CA TYR A 174 -17.35 -65.99 -15.77
C TYR A 174 -18.25 -66.66 -14.74
N ASN A 175 -17.80 -66.70 -13.50
CA ASN A 175 -18.70 -66.92 -12.39
C ASN A 175 -19.21 -65.52 -12.10
N PRO A 176 -20.36 -65.07 -12.66
CA PRO A 176 -20.94 -63.84 -12.20
C PRO A 176 -21.20 -64.06 -10.71
N LEU A 177 -20.47 -63.35 -9.87
CA LEU A 177 -20.95 -63.05 -8.53
C LEU A 177 -22.39 -62.57 -8.69
N PRO A 178 -23.35 -63.01 -7.86
CA PRO A 178 -24.70 -62.48 -7.93
C PRO A 178 -24.62 -60.97 -7.76
N ILE A 179 -24.73 -60.24 -8.87
CA ILE A 179 -25.00 -58.81 -8.84
C ILE A 179 -26.46 -58.78 -8.43
N GLU A 180 -26.72 -58.57 -7.14
CA GLU A 180 -28.03 -58.07 -6.75
C GLU A 180 -28.18 -56.73 -7.47
N TYR A 181 -28.98 -56.73 -8.54
CA TYR A 181 -29.37 -55.51 -9.22
C TYR A 181 -30.20 -54.69 -8.24
N GLN A 182 -29.57 -53.80 -7.49
CA GLN A 182 -30.26 -52.67 -6.91
C GLN A 182 -30.64 -51.75 -8.06
N LEU A 183 -31.89 -51.28 -8.07
CA LEU A 183 -32.36 -50.30 -9.04
C LEU A 183 -31.36 -49.14 -9.04
N THR A 184 -30.92 -48.73 -10.23
CA THR A 184 -30.15 -47.50 -10.35
C THR A 184 -30.98 -46.33 -9.80
N PRO A 185 -30.36 -45.26 -9.28
CA PRO A 185 -31.10 -44.10 -8.78
C PRO A 185 -32.13 -43.56 -9.79
N TYR A 186 -31.86 -43.69 -11.09
CA TYR A 186 -32.81 -43.36 -12.15
C TYR A 186 -34.00 -44.32 -12.20
N GLU A 187 -33.77 -45.63 -12.14
CA GLU A 187 -34.85 -46.61 -12.13
C GLU A 187 -35.70 -46.53 -10.86
N MET A 188 -35.11 -46.22 -9.71
CA MET A 188 -35.84 -45.91 -8.47
C MET A 188 -36.75 -44.69 -8.66
N LEU A 189 -36.22 -43.61 -9.25
CA LEU A 189 -36.98 -42.40 -9.53
C LEU A 189 -38.12 -42.67 -10.52
N MET A 190 -37.87 -43.46 -11.56
CA MET A 190 -38.88 -43.84 -12.54
C MET A 190 -39.95 -44.76 -11.94
N ASP A 191 -39.61 -45.59 -10.95
CA ASP A 191 -40.59 -46.36 -10.17
C ASP A 191 -41.44 -45.46 -9.27
N ASP A 192 -40.85 -44.50 -8.56
CA ASP A 192 -41.61 -43.54 -7.74
C ASP A 192 -42.59 -42.72 -8.58
N ILE A 193 -42.16 -42.25 -9.76
CA ILE A 193 -43.01 -41.52 -10.71
C ILE A 193 -44.16 -42.41 -11.23
N ARG A 194 -43.88 -43.69 -11.53
CA ARG A 194 -44.90 -44.63 -12.03
C ARG A 194 -45.88 -45.06 -10.94
N CYS A 195 -45.42 -45.20 -9.70
CA CYS A 195 -46.23 -45.62 -8.55
C CYS A 195 -47.10 -44.49 -7.95
N LYS A 196 -47.01 -43.25 -8.48
CA LYS A 196 -47.79 -42.07 -8.04
C LYS A 196 -47.88 -41.93 -6.52
N ARG A 197 -46.74 -41.85 -5.84
CA ARG A 197 -46.66 -41.25 -4.50
C ARG A 197 -46.37 -39.77 -4.60
#